data_AF-A0A1R3TZ44-F1
#
_entry.id   AF-A0A1R3TZ44-F1
#
_cell.length_a   1.000
_cell.length_b   1.000
_cell.length_c   1.000
_cell.angle_alpha   90.00
_cell.angle_beta   90.00
_cell.angle_gamma   90.00
#
_symmetry.space_group_name_H-M   'P 1'
#
loop_
_entity.id
_entity.type
_entity.pdbx_description
1 polymer ?
#
loop_
_entity_poly.entity_id
_entity_poly.type
_entity_poly.pdbx_seq_one_letter_code
_entity_poly.pdbx_strand_id
1 'polypeptide(L)'
;MSNNQIQFNTKAVVSSNSELTLAVLKNEFGRKTARFVRVVAIDPVSQIVTTADFHDPDAPHENLPVWDGYTDASGTPKHMICETPQGAWEYAKMHGFKVQALQS
;
A
#
# COMPACT_ATOMS: atom_id res chain seq x y z
N MET A 1 37.46 19.87 11.07
CA MET A 1 36.35 20.11 10.12
C MET A 1 35.33 19.01 10.34
N SER A 2 34.20 19.35 10.96
CA SER A 2 33.18 18.38 11.36
C SER A 2 32.25 18.14 10.17
N ASN A 3 32.22 16.91 9.65
CA ASN A 3 31.28 16.50 8.61
C ASN A 3 29.86 16.42 9.20
N ASN A 4 29.11 17.53 9.12
CA ASN A 4 27.67 17.50 9.25
C ASN A 4 27.08 16.91 7.96
N GLN A 5 27.06 15.58 7.87
CA GLN A 5 26.17 14.92 6.92
C GLN A 5 24.73 15.19 7.39
N ILE A 6 24.08 16.15 6.73
CA ILE A 6 22.64 16.33 6.81
C ILE A 6 22.04 15.08 6.15
N GLN A 7 21.62 14.11 6.96
CA GLN A 7 20.77 13.02 6.50
C GLN A 7 19.42 13.63 6.13
N PHE A 8 19.21 13.86 4.83
CA PHE A 8 17.88 14.10 4.31
C PHE A 8 17.08 12.83 4.54
N ASN A 9 16.15 12.88 5.49
CA ASN A 9 15.19 11.81 5.68
C ASN A 9 14.22 11.90 4.49
N THR A 10 14.50 11.19 3.39
CA THR A 10 13.80 11.31 2.10
C THR A 10 12.41 10.68 2.10
N LYS A 11 11.93 10.17 3.24
CA LYS A 11 10.57 9.63 3.37
C LYS A 11 9.57 10.77 3.54
N ALA A 12 8.63 10.89 2.62
CA ALA A 12 7.44 11.71 2.83
C ALA A 12 6.54 10.98 3.84
N VAL A 13 6.43 11.53 5.04
CA VAL A 13 5.50 11.04 6.07
C VAL A 13 4.10 11.50 5.69
N VAL A 14 3.17 10.55 5.60
CA VAL A 14 1.77 10.86 5.33
C VAL A 14 1.12 11.38 6.62
N SER A 15 0.26 12.40 6.53
CA SER A 15 -0.39 12.97 7.70
C SER A 15 -1.24 11.92 8.42
N SER A 16 -1.30 11.99 9.75
CA SER A 16 -2.06 11.04 10.59
C SER A 16 -3.58 11.05 10.34
N ASN A 17 -4.09 12.01 9.57
CA ASN A 17 -5.49 12.13 9.19
C ASN A 17 -5.74 11.73 7.73
N SER A 18 -4.71 11.26 7.02
CA SER A 18 -4.88 10.78 5.66
C SER A 18 -5.66 9.47 5.64
N GLU A 19 -6.57 9.37 4.66
CA GLU A 19 -7.32 8.17 4.30
C GLU A 19 -6.60 7.33 3.21
N LEU A 20 -5.35 7.69 2.87
CA LEU A 20 -4.58 6.98 1.86
C LEU A 20 -4.49 5.48 2.21
N THR A 21 -4.99 4.68 1.27
CA THR A 21 -5.17 3.24 1.43
C THR A 21 -4.46 2.53 0.29
N LEU A 22 -3.67 1.51 0.61
CA LEU A 22 -3.08 0.63 -0.39
C LEU A 22 -3.98 -0.60 -0.57
N ALA A 23 -4.46 -0.81 -1.79
CA ALA A 23 -5.06 -2.05 -2.20
C ALA A 23 -3.98 -3.06 -2.59
N VAL A 24 -3.87 -4.15 -1.82
CA VAL A 24 -2.96 -5.26 -2.09
C VAL A 24 -3.75 -6.38 -2.76
N LEU A 25 -3.43 -6.64 -4.03
CA LEU A 25 -4.12 -7.58 -4.90
C LEU A 25 -3.26 -8.84 -5.09
N LYS A 26 -3.87 -10.00 -4.85
CA LYS A 26 -3.22 -11.31 -5.00
C LYS A 26 -4.04 -12.23 -5.90
N ASN A 27 -3.37 -12.86 -6.85
CA ASN A 27 -3.94 -13.92 -7.68
C ASN A 27 -3.15 -15.21 -7.44
N GLU A 28 -3.68 -16.07 -6.57
CA GLU A 28 -3.05 -17.34 -6.20
C GLU A 28 -3.90 -18.49 -6.75
N PHE A 29 -3.34 -19.29 -7.65
CA PHE A 29 -4.02 -20.44 -8.26
C PHE A 29 -5.38 -20.09 -8.90
N GLY A 30 -5.50 -18.90 -9.51
CA GLY A 30 -6.73 -18.40 -10.12
C GLY A 30 -7.72 -17.77 -9.12
N ARG A 31 -7.39 -17.74 -7.83
CA ARG A 31 -8.18 -17.06 -6.81
C ARG A 31 -7.69 -15.63 -6.64
N LYS A 32 -8.49 -14.68 -7.11
CA LYS A 32 -8.27 -13.25 -6.95
C LYS A 32 -8.78 -12.77 -5.58
N THR A 33 -7.87 -12.29 -4.73
CA THR A 33 -8.17 -11.72 -3.41
C THR A 33 -7.57 -10.33 -3.23
N ALA A 34 -8.25 -9.46 -2.47
CA ALA A 34 -7.75 -8.13 -2.13
C ALA A 34 -7.73 -7.93 -0.61
N ARG A 35 -6.65 -7.29 -0.12
CA ARG A 35 -6.46 -6.80 1.26
C ARG A 35 -6.20 -5.31 1.22
N PHE A 36 -6.71 -4.56 2.20
CA PHE A 36 -6.49 -3.12 2.31
C PHE A 36 -5.67 -2.79 3.54
N VAL A 37 -4.70 -1.90 3.39
CA VAL A 37 -3.84 -1.42 4.48
C VAL A 37 -3.67 0.09 4.42
N ARG A 38 -3.40 0.71 5.55
CA ARG A 38 -3.17 2.15 5.65
C ARG A 38 -1.79 2.51 5.14
N VAL A 39 -1.66 3.61 4.40
CA VAL A 39 -0.36 4.18 4.02
C VAL A 39 0.13 5.12 5.12
N VAL A 40 1.34 4.86 5.65
CA VAL A 40 1.98 5.69 6.69
C VAL A 40 3.15 6.52 6.18
N ALA A 41 3.88 6.02 5.19
CA ALA A 41 4.95 6.78 4.54
C ALA A 41 5.15 6.34 3.09
N ILE A 42 5.64 7.26 2.27
CA ILE A 42 6.05 7.01 0.89
C ILE A 42 7.48 7.51 0.73
N ASP A 43 8.37 6.62 0.31
CA ASP A 43 9.71 6.97 -0.13
C ASP A 43 9.72 7.09 -1.66
N PRO A 44 9.73 8.31 -2.21
CA PRO A 44 9.69 8.53 -3.64
C PRO A 44 11.00 8.12 -4.34
N VAL A 45 12.12 8.04 -3.61
CA VAL A 45 13.43 7.69 -4.17
C VAL A 45 13.54 6.18 -4.36
N SER A 46 13.20 5.42 -3.31
CA SER A 46 13.25 3.95 -3.37
C SER A 46 11.97 3.31 -3.91
N GLN A 47 10.93 4.11 -4.16
CA GLN A 47 9.59 3.66 -4.56
C GLN A 47 9.02 2.64 -3.56
N ILE A 48 9.24 2.87 -2.27
CA ILE A 48 8.73 2.03 -1.19
C ILE A 48 7.60 2.76 -0.47
N VAL A 49 6.51 2.04 -0.23
CA VAL A 49 5.43 2.48 0.65
C VAL A 49 5.46 1.68 1.93
N THR A 50 5.49 2.38 3.05
CA THR A 50 5.32 1.81 4.38
C THR A 50 3.84 1.82 4.72
N THR A 51 3.34 0.67 5.18
CA THR A 51 1.93 0.45 5.48
C THR A 51 1.72 -0.06 6.90
N ALA A 52 0.54 0.18 7.44
CA ALA A 52 0.09 -0.31 8.74
C ALA A 52 -1.30 -0.96 8.60
N ASP A 53 -1.64 -1.86 9.52
CA ASP A 53 -3.00 -2.39 9.59
C ASP A 53 -3.99 -1.30 10.02
N PHE A 54 -5.24 -1.38 9.55
CA PHE A 54 -6.28 -0.45 9.96
C PHE A 54 -6.78 -0.70 11.38
N HIS A 55 -6.76 -1.96 11.82
CA HIS A 55 -7.40 -2.42 13.05
C HIS A 55 -6.42 -2.70 14.17
N ASP A 56 -5.12 -2.71 13.88
CA ASP A 56 -4.06 -2.94 14.84
C ASP A 56 -2.94 -1.90 14.67
N PRO A 57 -2.92 -0.83 15.50
CA PRO A 57 -1.89 0.20 15.44
C PRO A 57 -0.52 -0.30 15.90
N ASP A 58 -0.47 -1.43 16.61
CA ASP A 58 0.77 -2.06 17.07
C ASP A 58 1.28 -3.13 16.08
N ALA A 59 0.51 -3.42 15.02
CA ALA A 59 0.92 -4.33 13.97
C ALA A 59 2.23 -3.86 13.30
N PRO A 60 3.13 -4.78 12.96
CA PRO A 60 4.37 -4.44 12.31
C PRO A 60 4.12 -3.75 10.96
N HIS A 61 4.82 -2.64 10.72
CA HIS A 61 4.75 -1.96 9.44
C HIS A 61 5.31 -2.84 8.32
N GLU A 62 4.60 -2.90 7.21
CA GLU A 62 5.06 -3.58 6.00
C GLU A 62 5.61 -2.57 4.99
N ASN A 63 6.76 -2.86 4.40
CA ASN A 63 7.34 -2.07 3.30
C ASN A 63 7.07 -2.78 1.97
N LEU A 64 6.31 -2.13 1.09
CA LEU A 64 5.91 -2.67 -0.20
C LEU A 64 6.43 -1.78 -1.33
N PRO A 65 6.97 -2.37 -2.42
CA PRO A 65 7.32 -1.59 -3.59
C PRO A 65 6.05 -1.04 -4.25
N VAL A 66 6.07 0.25 -4.58
CA VAL A 66 5.07 0.91 -5.42
C VAL A 66 5.73 1.22 -6.74
N TRP A 67 5.81 0.20 -7.58
CA TRP A 67 6.12 0.42 -8.99
C TRP A 67 4.83 0.73 -9.72
N ASP A 68 4.84 1.83 -10.46
CA ASP A 68 3.77 2.14 -11.39
C ASP A 68 3.57 0.94 -12.34
N GLY A 69 2.33 0.49 -12.49
CA GLY A 69 2.00 -0.69 -13.29
C GLY A 69 2.60 -2.02 -12.78
N TYR A 70 2.92 -2.16 -11.48
CA TYR A 70 3.36 -3.47 -10.94
C TYR A 70 2.26 -4.50 -11.13
N THR A 71 2.46 -5.36 -12.12
CA THR A 71 1.53 -6.40 -12.51
C THR A 71 2.16 -7.76 -12.23
N ASP A 72 1.32 -8.76 -12.00
CA ASP A 72 1.77 -10.15 -12.09
C ASP A 72 2.02 -10.56 -13.55
N ALA A 73 2.45 -11.80 -13.79
CA ALA A 73 2.72 -12.31 -15.13
C ALA A 73 1.49 -12.30 -16.06
N SER A 74 0.28 -12.10 -15.53
CA SER A 74 -0.97 -11.97 -16.29
C SER A 74 -1.33 -10.52 -16.64
N GLY A 75 -0.48 -9.56 -16.28
CA GLY A 75 -0.80 -8.13 -16.44
C GLY A 75 -1.79 -7.62 -15.38
N THR A 76 -2.05 -8.39 -14.33
CA THR A 76 -2.99 -7.98 -13.28
C THR A 76 -2.26 -7.11 -12.26
N PRO A 77 -2.75 -5.89 -11.94
CA PRO A 77 -2.13 -5.04 -10.94
C PRO A 77 -2.02 -5.74 -9.58
N LYS A 78 -0.88 -5.58 -8.91
CA LYS A 78 -0.61 -6.14 -7.58
C LYS A 78 -0.86 -5.15 -6.45
N HIS A 79 -0.65 -3.86 -6.71
CA HIS A 79 -0.88 -2.81 -5.73
C HIS A 79 -1.51 -1.58 -6.39
N MET A 80 -2.33 -0.85 -5.64
CA MET A 80 -2.84 0.47 -6.04
C MET A 80 -2.98 1.35 -4.81
N ILE A 81 -2.43 2.57 -4.85
CA ILE A 81 -2.68 3.57 -3.82
C ILE A 81 -3.98 4.28 -4.19
N CYS A 82 -4.90 4.35 -3.23
CA CYS A 82 -6.17 5.05 -3.36
C CYS A 82 -6.27 6.12 -2.28
N GLU A 83 -6.96 7.21 -2.58
CA GLU A 83 -7.16 8.32 -1.65
C GLU A 83 -8.00 7.92 -0.42
N THR A 84 -8.85 6.91 -0.56
CA THR A 84 -9.76 6.44 0.48
C THR A 84 -9.88 4.91 0.51
N PRO A 85 -10.30 4.31 1.64
CA PRO A 85 -10.61 2.89 1.72
C PRO A 85 -11.73 2.46 0.75
N GLN A 86 -12.71 3.34 0.56
CA GLN A 86 -13.80 3.10 -0.39
C GLN A 86 -13.28 3.02 -1.83
N GLY A 87 -12.36 3.90 -2.23
CA GLY A 87 -11.71 3.86 -3.54
C GLY A 87 -10.93 2.56 -3.75
N ALA A 88 -10.21 2.09 -2.74
CA ALA A 88 -9.51 0.80 -2.77
C ALA A 88 -10.48 -0.39 -2.94
N TRP A 89 -11.62 -0.35 -2.25
CA TRP A 89 -12.69 -1.34 -2.38
C TRP A 89 -13.30 -1.36 -3.79
N GLU A 90 -13.61 -0.19 -4.34
CA GLU A 90 -14.16 -0.06 -5.70
C GLU A 90 -13.18 -0.52 -6.77
N TYR A 91 -11.91 -0.18 -6.62
CA TYR A 91 -10.84 -0.64 -7.50
C TYR A 91 -10.74 -2.17 -7.52
N ALA A 92 -10.69 -2.81 -6.35
CA ALA A 92 -10.62 -4.27 -6.26
C ALA A 92 -11.82 -4.96 -6.95
N LYS A 93 -13.05 -4.45 -6.74
CA LYS A 93 -14.26 -4.96 -7.40
C LYS A 93 -14.17 -4.83 -8.92
N MET A 94 -13.76 -3.67 -9.43
CA MET A 94 -13.65 -3.39 -10.86
C MET A 94 -12.73 -4.39 -11.58
N HIS A 95 -11.68 -4.86 -10.89
CA HIS A 95 -10.72 -5.85 -11.42
C HIS A 95 -11.08 -7.31 -11.10
N GLY A 96 -12.28 -7.56 -10.55
CA GLY A 96 -12.78 -8.91 -10.27
C GLY A 96 -12.12 -9.60 -9.08
N PHE A 97 -11.57 -8.84 -8.13
CA PHE A 97 -11.00 -9.39 -6.91
C PHE A 97 -12.06 -9.60 -5.84
N LYS A 98 -12.00 -10.74 -5.15
CA LYS A 98 -12.78 -10.95 -3.93
C LYS A 98 -12.12 -10.19 -2.80
N VAL A 99 -12.76 -9.12 -2.36
CA VAL A 99 -12.32 -8.42 -1.16
C VAL A 99 -12.49 -9.35 0.03
N GLN A 100 -11.41 -9.65 0.74
CA GLN A 100 -11.53 -10.31 2.03
C GLN A 100 -12.20 -9.30 2.95
N ALA A 101 -13.32 -9.68 3.58
CA ALA A 101 -13.94 -8.82 4.57
C ALA A 101 -12.88 -8.44 5.60
N LEU A 102 -12.72 -7.14 5.86
CA LEU A 102 -11.91 -6.63 6.97
C LEU A 102 -12.37 -7.40 8.21
N GLN A 103 -11.51 -8.27 8.74
CA GLN A 103 -11.91 -9.10 9.87
C GLN A 103 -12.19 -8.16 11.05
N SER A 104 -13.43 -8.23 11.53
CA SER A 104 -13.96 -7.52 12.69
C SER A 104 -13.36 -7.99 13.99
#